data_AF-A0A2V6JI24-F1
#
_entry.id   AF-A0A2V6JI24-F1
#
_cell.length_a   1.000
_cell.length_b   1.000
_cell.length_c   1.000
_cell.angle_alpha   90.00
_cell.angle_beta   90.00
_cell.angle_gamma   90.00
#
_symmetry.space_group_name_H-M   'P 1'
#
loop_
_entity.id
_entity.type
_entity.pdbx_description
1 polymer ?
#
loop_
_entity_poly.entity_id
_entity_poly.type
_entity_poly.pdbx_seq_one_letter_code
_entity_poly.pdbx_strand_id
1 'polypeptide(L)'
;SAPGSIELENWITWERVTNPEQSDQIGFRHEIEIGVTDHFQASIYFVDWFYERDRNQSGFNYSDSAIELIYNLTNPVIDPVGLSVYGEIKGGRQNFELESKLIAQKNFGPL
;
A
#
# COMPACT_ATOMS: atom_id res chain seq x y z
N SER A 1 8.21 9.97 5.19
CA SER A 1 8.91 10.81 4.18
C SER A 1 9.11 12.22 4.70
N ALA A 2 10.00 13.02 4.09
CA ALA A 2 10.28 14.39 4.55
C ALA A 2 9.04 15.30 4.34
N PRO A 3 8.81 16.31 5.19
CA PRO A 3 7.70 17.24 4.98
C PRO A 3 7.74 17.88 3.59
N GLY A 4 6.62 17.83 2.88
CA GLY A 4 6.48 18.32 1.51
C GLY A 4 7.02 17.39 0.43
N SER A 5 7.57 16.22 0.78
CA SER A 5 7.93 15.22 -0.22
C SER A 5 6.69 14.59 -0.82
N ILE A 6 6.77 14.31 -2.12
CA ILE A 6 5.76 13.55 -2.86
C ILE A 6 6.51 12.45 -3.60
N GLU A 7 6.09 11.21 -3.37
CA GLU A 7 6.64 10.03 -4.04
C GLU A 7 5.50 9.33 -4.78
N LEU A 8 5.83 8.76 -5.95
CA LEU A 8 4.88 8.05 -6.79
C LEU A 8 5.45 6.67 -7.07
N GLU A 9 4.78 5.65 -6.55
CA GLU A 9 5.14 4.26 -6.73
C GLU A 9 4.12 3.54 -7.61
N ASN A 10 4.63 2.71 -8.52
CA ASN A 10 3.79 1.98 -9.47
C ASN A 10 4.25 0.52 -9.51
N TRP A 11 3.30 -0.39 -9.43
CA TRP A 11 3.58 -1.82 -9.54
C TRP A 11 2.80 -2.43 -10.69
N ILE A 12 3.46 -3.36 -11.36
CA ILE A 12 2.86 -4.26 -12.33
C ILE A 12 3.17 -5.69 -11.86
N THR A 13 2.13 -6.43 -11.53
CA THR A 13 2.25 -7.81 -11.05
C THR A 13 1.56 -8.74 -12.03
N TRP A 14 2.27 -9.76 -12.50
CA TRP A 14 1.66 -10.85 -13.27
C TRP A 14 1.48 -12.07 -12.39
N GLU A 15 0.28 -12.65 -12.44
CA GLU A 15 -0.09 -13.88 -11.75
C GLU A 15 -0.75 -14.86 -12.72
N ARG A 16 -0.46 -16.15 -12.55
CA ARG A 16 -1.13 -17.24 -13.26
C ARG A 16 -1.78 -18.19 -12.27
N VAL A 17 -3.12 -18.23 -12.28
CA VAL A 17 -3.91 -19.19 -11.54
C VAL A 17 -4.06 -20.45 -12.39
N THR A 18 -3.86 -21.63 -11.78
CA THR A 18 -3.90 -22.92 -12.50
C THR A 18 -4.98 -23.88 -11.99
N ASN A 19 -5.66 -23.55 -10.90
CA ASN A 19 -6.69 -24.37 -10.27
C ASN A 19 -7.69 -23.45 -9.53
N PRO A 20 -9.02 -23.61 -9.63
CA PRO A 20 -9.76 -24.64 -10.39
C PRO A 20 -9.83 -24.42 -11.91
N GLU A 21 -9.63 -23.19 -12.39
CA GLU A 21 -9.55 -22.86 -13.82
C GLU A 21 -8.29 -22.04 -14.11
N GLN A 22 -7.75 -22.16 -15.33
CA GLN A 22 -6.56 -21.40 -15.73
C GLN A 22 -6.96 -19.96 -16.05
N SER A 23 -6.38 -19.01 -15.32
CA SER A 23 -6.53 -17.57 -15.55
C SER A 23 -5.16 -16.90 -15.50
N ASP A 24 -4.94 -15.94 -16.39
CA ASP A 24 -3.80 -15.04 -16.37
C ASP A 24 -4.27 -13.65 -15.96
N GLN A 25 -3.63 -13.08 -14.93
CA GLN A 25 -3.94 -11.75 -14.43
C GLN A 25 -2.71 -10.84 -14.47
N ILE A 26 -2.91 -9.59 -14.88
CA ILE A 26 -1.92 -8.52 -14.75
C ILE A 26 -2.54 -7.42 -13.89
N GLY A 27 -2.05 -7.26 -12.67
CA GLY A 27 -2.46 -6.23 -11.74
C GLY A 27 -1.60 -4.97 -11.86
N PHE A 28 -2.24 -3.82 -11.71
CA PHE A 28 -1.64 -2.50 -11.73
C PHE A 28 -2.02 -1.77 -10.44
N ARG A 29 -1.03 -1.21 -9.76
CA ARG A 29 -1.19 -0.43 -8.53
C ARG A 29 -0.46 0.90 -8.67
N HIS A 30 -1.09 1.94 -8.15
CA HIS A 30 -0.57 3.31 -8.14
C HIS A 30 -0.69 3.89 -6.73
N GLU A 31 0.44 4.18 -6.10
CA GLU A 31 0.51 4.82 -4.79
C GLU A 31 1.15 6.19 -4.89
N ILE A 32 0.53 7.17 -4.25
CA ILE A 32 1.13 8.48 -4.00
C ILE A 32 1.39 8.61 -2.51
N GLU A 33 2.64 8.77 -2.11
CA GLU A 33 3.03 9.02 -0.72
C GLU A 33 3.34 10.50 -0.52
N ILE A 34 2.90 11.05 0.61
CA ILE A 34 3.05 12.46 0.96
C ILE A 34 3.60 12.56 2.38
N GLY A 35 4.77 13.18 2.53
CA GLY A 35 5.26 13.62 3.84
C GLY A 35 4.51 14.89 4.26
N VAL A 36 3.57 14.78 5.19
CA VAL A 36 2.74 15.93 5.61
C VAL A 36 3.46 16.76 6.67
N THR A 37 4.08 16.11 7.65
CA THR A 37 4.94 16.72 8.67
C THR A 37 6.13 15.81 8.97
N ASP A 38 7.01 16.21 9.89
CA ASP A 38 8.13 15.35 10.31
C ASP A 38 7.67 14.06 11.01
N HIS A 39 6.41 14.03 11.45
CA HIS A 39 5.81 12.91 12.18
C HIS A 39 4.67 12.25 11.42
N PHE A 40 4.13 12.86 10.38
CA PHE A 40 2.90 12.40 9.73
C PHE A 40 3.11 12.19 8.24
N GLN A 41 2.79 10.99 7.77
CA GLN A 41 2.79 10.59 6.38
C GLN A 41 1.40 10.08 6.01
N ALA A 42 0.98 10.38 4.79
CA ALA A 42 -0.23 9.84 4.20
C ALA A 42 0.10 9.24 2.83
N SER A 43 -0.49 8.09 2.52
CA SER A 43 -0.42 7.47 1.21
C SER A 43 -1.82 7.28 0.64
N ILE A 44 -1.94 7.42 -0.67
CA ILE A 44 -3.20 7.22 -1.41
C ILE A 44 -2.95 6.19 -2.51
N TYR A 45 -3.69 5.10 -2.44
CA TYR A 45 -3.82 4.11 -3.50
C TYR A 45 -5.04 4.50 -4.34
N PHE A 46 -4.80 5.11 -5.50
CA PHE A 46 -5.86 5.75 -6.27
C PHE A 46 -6.87 4.76 -6.83
N VAL A 47 -6.38 3.80 -7.62
CA VAL A 47 -7.18 2.79 -8.30
C VAL A 47 -6.29 1.59 -8.54
N ASP A 48 -6.52 0.53 -7.80
CA ASP A 48 -5.97 -0.78 -8.12
C ASP A 48 -6.89 -1.45 -9.13
N TRP A 49 -6.32 -1.90 -10.23
CA TRP A 49 -7.06 -2.53 -11.30
C TRP A 49 -6.24 -3.65 -11.93
N PHE A 50 -6.94 -4.58 -12.56
CA PHE A 50 -6.29 -5.71 -13.19
C PHE A 50 -6.94 -6.04 -14.52
N TYR A 51 -6.11 -6.54 -15.44
CA TYR A 51 -6.59 -7.25 -16.61
C TYR A 51 -6.59 -8.74 -16.31
N GLU A 52 -7.73 -9.39 -16.51
CA GLU A 52 -7.86 -10.83 -16.37
C GLU A 52 -8.21 -11.47 -17.71
N ARG A 53 -7.63 -12.64 -17.98
CA ARG A 53 -7.97 -13.49 -19.11
C ARG A 53 -8.11 -14.94 -18.67
N ASP A 54 -9.31 -15.46 -18.85
CA ASP A 54 -9.61 -16.89 -18.72
C ASP A 54 -9.98 -17.50 -20.11
N ARG A 55 -10.48 -18.73 -20.12
CA ARG A 55 -10.85 -19.44 -21.37
C ARG A 55 -12.10 -18.88 -22.07
N ASN A 56 -12.99 -18.21 -21.34
CA ASN A 56 -14.31 -17.80 -21.79
C ASN A 56 -14.45 -16.27 -21.91
N GLN A 57 -13.66 -15.51 -21.17
CA GLN A 57 -13.75 -14.05 -21.09
C GLN A 57 -12.39 -13.40 -20.78
N SER A 58 -12.30 -12.12 -21.13
CA SER A 58 -11.19 -11.26 -20.73
C SER A 58 -11.67 -9.85 -20.55
N GLY A 59 -11.10 -9.12 -19.59
CA GLY A 59 -11.51 -7.75 -19.33
C GLY A 59 -10.66 -7.04 -18.28
N PHE A 60 -10.91 -5.73 -18.19
CA PHE A 60 -10.35 -4.87 -17.16
C PHE A 60 -11.33 -4.77 -16.00
N ASN A 61 -10.84 -4.97 -14.78
CA ASN A 61 -11.63 -4.93 -13.57
C ASN A 61 -10.99 -3.97 -12.57
N TYR A 62 -11.84 -3.22 -11.89
CA TYR A 62 -11.46 -2.46 -10.69
C TYR A 62 -11.39 -3.41 -9.49
N SER A 63 -10.32 -3.29 -8.71
CA SER A 63 -10.17 -3.99 -7.44
C SER A 63 -10.65 -3.10 -6.29
N ASP A 64 -9.85 -2.08 -5.96
CA ASP A 64 -10.03 -1.26 -4.77
C ASP A 64 -9.22 0.05 -4.83
N SER A 65 -9.44 0.89 -3.83
CA SER A 65 -8.71 2.11 -3.55
C SER A 65 -8.50 2.18 -2.04
N ALA A 66 -7.39 2.78 -1.59
CA ALA A 66 -7.08 2.85 -0.17
C ALA A 66 -6.44 4.19 0.21
N ILE A 67 -6.58 4.52 1.49
CA ILE A 67 -5.85 5.60 2.14
C ILE A 67 -5.15 4.98 3.33
N GLU A 68 -3.85 5.24 3.42
CA GLU A 68 -2.99 4.82 4.52
C GLU A 68 -2.44 6.05 5.24
N LEU A 69 -2.41 5.99 6.57
CA LEU A 69 -1.91 7.04 7.44
C LEU A 69 -0.90 6.47 8.42
N ILE A 70 0.27 7.10 8.51
CA ILE A 70 1.33 6.76 9.47
C ILE A 70 1.63 7.99 10.32
N TYR A 71 1.54 7.82 11.64
CA TYR A 71 1.95 8.83 12.61
C TYR A 71 3.08 8.30 13.50
N ASN A 72 4.27 8.89 13.39
CA ASN A 72 5.46 8.58 14.17
C ASN A 72 5.40 9.30 15.53
N LEU A 73 5.38 8.52 16.60
CA LEU A 73 5.44 9.00 17.99
C LEU A 73 6.88 9.30 18.42
N THR A 74 7.84 8.49 17.98
CA THR A 74 9.29 8.66 18.23
C THR A 74 10.08 8.34 16.96
N ASN A 75 11.28 8.89 16.84
CA ASN A 75 12.11 8.76 15.65
C ASN A 75 13.20 7.68 15.85
N PRO A 76 13.20 6.57 15.09
CA PRO A 76 14.15 5.47 15.29
C PRO A 76 15.62 5.81 14.98
N VAL A 77 15.89 6.97 14.37
CA VAL A 77 17.25 7.45 14.07
C VAL A 77 17.89 8.13 15.29
N ILE A 78 17.12 8.93 16.03
CA ILE A 78 17.63 9.75 17.15
C ILE A 78 17.19 9.24 18.52
N ASP A 79 16.05 8.55 18.61
CA ASP A 79 15.53 7.96 19.84
C ASP A 79 15.93 6.47 19.95
N PRO A 80 15.98 5.89 21.17
CA PRO A 80 16.39 4.49 21.37
C PRO A 80 15.52 3.45 20.65
N VAL A 81 14.24 3.77 20.43
CA VAL A 81 13.22 3.00 19.71
C VAL A 81 12.27 3.97 19.02
N GLY A 82 12.01 3.77 17.73
CA GLY A 82 10.96 4.43 16.98
C GLY A 82 9.62 3.73 17.18
N LEU A 83 8.57 4.50 17.41
CA LEU A 83 7.21 4.01 17.62
C LEU A 83 6.29 4.74 16.67
N SER A 84 5.38 4.00 16.02
CA SER A 84 4.43 4.57 15.07
C SER A 84 3.07 3.91 15.18
N VAL A 85 2.03 4.69 14.90
CA VAL A 85 0.67 4.20 14.69
C VAL A 85 0.37 4.25 13.20
N TYR A 86 -0.19 3.16 12.71
CA TYR A 86 -0.57 2.97 11.32
C TYR A 86 -2.07 2.72 11.24
N GLY A 87 -2.72 3.29 10.23
CA GLY A 87 -4.10 2.97 9.88
C GLY A 87 -4.31 2.99 8.37
N GLU A 88 -4.98 1.97 7.83
CA GLU A 88 -5.40 1.90 6.43
C GLU A 88 -6.91 1.67 6.36
N ILE A 89 -7.56 2.41 5.46
CA ILE A 89 -8.93 2.15 5.03
C ILE A 89 -8.88 1.83 3.54
N LYS A 90 -9.38 0.65 3.16
CA LYS A 90 -9.46 0.19 1.78
C LYS A 90 -10.90 -0.13 1.41
N GLY A 91 -11.31 0.34 0.25
CA GLY A 91 -12.65 0.14 -0.28
C GLY A 91 -12.59 -0.33 -1.72
N GLY A 92 -13.27 -1.43 -2.02
CA GLY A 92 -13.40 -2.00 -3.36
C GLY A 92 -14.83 -2.43 -3.66
N ARG A 93 -15.02 -3.03 -4.83
CA ARG A 93 -16.38 -3.37 -5.31
C ARG A 93 -17.10 -4.40 -4.43
N GLN A 94 -16.35 -5.30 -3.78
CA GLN A 94 -16.90 -6.39 -2.97
C GLN A 94 -16.44 -6.37 -1.52
N ASN A 95 -15.39 -5.60 -1.20
CA ASN A 95 -14.72 -5.63 0.09
C ASN A 95 -14.54 -4.23 0.64
N PHE A 96 -14.65 -4.11 1.96
CA PHE A 96 -14.24 -2.95 2.73
C PHE A 96 -13.35 -3.47 3.86
N GLU A 97 -12.17 -2.89 4.01
CA GLU A 97 -11.16 -3.32 4.97
C GLU A 97 -10.67 -2.13 5.78
N LEU A 98 -10.47 -2.37 7.07
CA LEU A 98 -9.87 -1.45 8.02
C LEU A 98 -8.71 -2.19 8.69
N GLU A 99 -7.50 -1.67 8.53
CA GLU A 99 -6.30 -2.22 9.16
C GLU A 99 -5.67 -1.19 10.10
N SER A 100 -5.20 -1.63 11.26
CA SER A 100 -4.47 -0.78 12.21
C SER A 100 -3.29 -1.54 12.78
N LYS A 101 -2.12 -0.89 12.85
CA LYS A 101 -0.90 -1.49 13.41
C LYS A 101 -0.25 -0.53 14.41
N LEU A 102 0.40 -1.12 15.42
CA LEU A 102 1.40 -0.44 16.23
C LEU A 102 2.77 -0.97 15.81
N ILE A 103 3.67 -0.07 15.44
CA ILE A 103 4.97 -0.40 14.88
C ILE A 103 6.04 0.04 15.88
N ALA A 104 6.98 -0.86 16.18
CA ALA A 104 8.17 -0.57 16.96
C ALA A 104 9.41 -0.92 16.16
N GLN A 105 10.31 0.05 15.97
CA GLN A 105 11.52 -0.10 15.17
C GLN A 105 12.76 0.28 16.00
N LYS A 106 13.81 -0.53 15.88
CA LYS A 106 15.13 -0.21 16.41
C LYS A 106 16.20 -0.48 15.36
N ASN A 107 17.02 0.52 15.08
CA ASN A 107 18.14 0.41 14.17
C ASN A 107 19.36 -0.16 14.92
N PHE A 108 20.02 -1.18 14.36
CA PHE A 108 21.22 -1.79 14.92
C PHE A 108 22.38 -1.67 13.92
N GLY A 109 23.55 -1.27 14.42
CA GLY A 109 24.74 -1.01 13.59
C GLY A 109 25.02 0.49 13.40
N PRO A 110 26.15 0.84 12.76
CA PRO A 110 26.42 2.23 12.40
C PRO A 110 25.37 2.74 11.40
N LEU A 111 24.92 3.97 11.62
CA LEU A 111 24.04 4.74 10.72
C LEU A 111 24.85 5.37 9.59
#